data_AF-A0A7J9LAZ9-F1
#
_entry.id   AF-A0A7J9LAZ9-F1
#
_cell.length_a   1.000
_cell.length_b   1.000
_cell.length_c   1.000
_cell.angle_alpha   90.00
_cell.angle_beta   90.00
_cell.angle_gamma   90.00
#
_symmetry.space_group_name_H-M   'P 1'
#
loop_
_entity.id
_entity.type
_entity.pdbx_description
1 polymer ?
#
loop_
_entity_poly.entity_id
_entity_poly.type
_entity_poly.pdbx_seq_one_letter_code
_entity_poly.pdbx_strand_id
1 'polypeptide(L)'
;FIRVQAIVNQSHPTTTNDITFQYIGLNEPDKQALISWLQNHRTNPITAPPPRQAFVIARINHQTHELVVDLLYDNIVSDHIHHGFGYPLLTFEEQNGASQLVFNHAPFLAALNKRGLKVEEVICETFAIGWFGETKQNGRVVKVMCYYLDGTVNLYMRPIEAITVTVDLEAMKITHFRDRLVVPVPKAAGTDYRESEQKEPFGPELKGITVVQPDGPSFIIDGNRFIRVQAIVNQSHPTSTTNLTFQYIGLNEPDKQAVLSWLQNHPTTIPPPRQAFVVARINHQTHELIIDFSRDDIVSDRIHHGFGYPSLTFQDQIDANQLVFNHAPFLAALNKRGLKVEQVVCGSFTVGWFGETKQNGRVVKIMCYYLDGTVNLYMRPIEAITVTVDLDAMNIIHFQDRLVVPVPKAAGTDYRESKQKPPFGPELKGITVVQPDGPSFTIDGSRVRWANWDFHLSFDARVGPIVSLASIYDTEKQEFRRVMYRGFVSELFVPYMDLTEEWYYRTFFDAGEYGYGLCAVPLEPLRDCPANAVYMGAYVAAQNGMPIEMPNVFCIFERNAGDVMWRHTETMIPPDL
;
A
#
# COMPACT_ATOMS: atom_id res chain seq x y z
N PHE A 1 32.97 15.22 19.84
CA PHE A 1 34.05 14.22 19.80
C PHE A 1 35.35 14.74 20.39
N ILE A 2 36.18 15.51 19.68
CA ILE A 2 37.49 15.99 20.17
C ILE A 2 37.40 16.69 21.55
N ARG A 3 36.44 17.61 21.72
CA ARG A 3 36.23 18.32 22.99
C ARG A 3 35.89 17.38 24.15
N VAL A 4 35.06 16.36 23.91
CA VAL A 4 34.70 15.34 24.91
C VAL A 4 35.94 14.55 25.33
N GLN A 5 36.76 14.11 24.36
CA GLN A 5 37.99 13.37 24.63
C GLN A 5 38.97 14.19 25.46
N ALA A 6 39.12 15.49 25.17
CA ALA A 6 39.98 16.38 25.95
C ALA A 6 39.55 16.48 27.43
N ILE A 7 38.25 16.62 27.70
CA ILE A 7 37.70 16.69 29.06
C ILE A 7 37.92 15.37 29.82
N VAL A 8 37.66 14.24 29.16
CA VAL A 8 37.88 12.91 29.77
C VAL A 8 39.38 12.68 30.05
N ASN A 9 40.25 12.98 29.10
CA ASN A 9 41.70 12.83 29.26
C ASN A 9 42.30 13.79 30.31
N GLN A 10 41.65 14.92 30.60
CA GLN A 10 42.07 15.80 31.69
C GLN A 10 41.76 15.20 33.07
N SER A 11 40.60 14.53 33.19
CA SER A 11 40.18 13.88 34.44
C SER A 11 40.85 12.52 34.64
N HIS A 12 41.16 11.84 33.55
CA HIS A 12 41.91 10.58 33.48
C HIS A 12 43.14 10.77 32.58
N PRO A 13 44.28 11.24 33.11
CA PRO A 13 45.46 11.50 32.29
C PRO A 13 45.98 10.24 31.58
N THR A 14 46.20 10.34 30.26
CA THR A 14 46.73 9.23 29.43
C THR A 14 48.19 8.87 29.75
N THR A 15 48.89 9.71 30.52
CA THR A 15 50.25 9.41 31.02
C THR A 15 50.25 8.35 32.12
N THR A 16 49.11 8.13 32.78
CA THR A 16 48.96 7.17 33.88
C THR A 16 47.85 6.16 33.66
N ASN A 17 47.04 6.33 32.61
CA ASN A 17 45.90 5.47 32.30
C ASN A 17 45.91 5.06 30.84
N ASP A 18 45.61 3.78 30.58
CA ASP A 18 45.31 3.29 29.24
C ASP A 18 43.83 3.57 28.91
N ILE A 19 43.57 4.37 27.88
CA ILE A 19 42.23 4.87 27.55
C ILE A 19 41.88 4.62 26.08
N THR A 20 40.76 3.93 25.84
CA THR A 20 40.15 3.81 24.51
C THR A 20 38.68 4.23 24.54
N PHE A 21 38.27 5.03 23.56
CA PHE A 21 36.88 5.51 23.45
C PHE A 21 36.09 4.58 22.55
N GLN A 22 35.06 3.95 23.10
CA GLN A 22 34.24 2.95 22.41
C GLN A 22 32.95 3.55 21.85
N TYR A 23 32.41 4.58 22.53
CA TYR A 23 31.25 5.33 22.07
C TYR A 23 31.29 6.77 22.59
N ILE A 24 30.92 7.72 21.75
CA ILE A 24 30.61 9.10 22.14
C ILE A 24 29.33 9.49 21.41
N GLY A 25 28.27 9.74 22.16
CA GLY A 25 26.96 10.10 21.62
C GLY A 25 26.38 11.33 22.30
N LEU A 26 25.32 11.87 21.71
CA LEU A 26 24.52 12.90 22.37
C LEU A 26 23.79 12.29 23.56
N ASN A 27 23.94 12.90 24.74
CA ASN A 27 23.04 12.63 25.86
C ASN A 27 21.91 13.66 25.77
N GLU A 28 20.78 13.27 25.20
CA GLU A 28 19.67 14.20 25.00
C GLU A 28 19.12 14.71 26.34
N PRO A 29 18.81 16.01 26.45
CA PRO A 29 18.12 16.53 27.62
C PRO A 29 16.78 15.83 27.83
N ASP A 30 16.27 15.87 29.06
CA ASP A 30 14.92 15.40 29.36
C ASP A 30 13.88 16.04 28.42
N LYS A 31 12.93 15.22 27.96
CA LYS A 31 11.89 15.64 27.00
C LYS A 31 11.07 16.82 27.49
N GLN A 32 10.74 16.87 28.79
CA GLN A 32 9.97 18.00 29.35
C GLN A 32 10.82 19.27 29.33
N ALA A 33 12.09 19.19 29.71
CA ALA A 33 13.00 20.34 29.66
C ALA A 33 13.16 20.88 28.22
N LEU A 34 13.28 19.99 27.23
CA LEU A 34 13.36 20.37 25.82
C LEU A 34 12.08 21.03 25.31
N ILE A 35 10.90 20.48 25.66
CA ILE A 35 9.60 21.07 25.29
C ILE A 35 9.46 22.47 25.90
N SER A 36 9.73 22.61 27.20
CA SER A 36 9.65 23.90 27.88
C SER A 36 10.60 24.92 27.26
N TRP A 37 11.83 24.52 26.94
CA TRP A 37 12.78 25.39 26.23
C TRP A 37 12.26 25.78 24.84
N LEU A 38 11.79 24.85 24.02
CA LEU A 38 11.28 25.15 22.67
C LEU A 38 10.08 26.09 22.68
N GLN A 39 9.16 25.92 23.64
CA GLN A 39 7.99 26.80 23.80
C GLN A 39 8.39 28.21 24.20
N ASN A 40 9.34 28.34 25.14
CA ASN A 40 9.83 29.62 25.61
C ASN A 40 10.72 30.30 24.57
N HIS A 41 11.58 29.56 23.86
CA HIS A 41 12.50 30.10 22.86
C HIS A 41 11.76 30.68 21.64
N ARG A 42 10.59 30.11 21.29
CA ARG A 42 9.71 30.67 20.24
C ARG A 42 9.13 32.04 20.60
N THR A 43 8.99 32.35 21.88
CA THR A 43 8.37 33.60 22.35
C THR A 43 9.40 34.59 22.92
N ASN A 44 10.53 34.10 23.43
CA ASN A 44 11.65 34.86 23.96
C ASN A 44 12.99 34.15 23.67
N PRO A 45 13.78 34.59 22.67
CA PRO A 45 14.98 33.88 22.23
C PRO A 45 16.13 33.84 23.25
N ILE A 46 16.02 34.56 24.37
CA ILE A 46 17.10 34.76 25.36
C ILE A 46 17.19 33.59 26.36
N THR A 47 16.24 32.64 26.36
CA THR A 47 16.27 31.51 27.28
C THR A 47 17.47 30.59 27.02
N ALA A 48 18.33 30.42 28.03
CA ALA A 48 19.49 29.54 27.98
C ALA A 48 19.06 28.11 27.57
N PRO A 49 19.77 27.48 26.63
CA PRO A 49 19.45 26.11 26.21
C PRO A 49 19.70 25.12 27.35
N PRO A 50 18.99 23.98 27.35
CA PRO A 50 19.34 22.89 28.25
C PRO A 50 20.81 22.46 28.05
N PRO A 51 21.48 21.91 29.09
CA PRO A 51 22.87 21.51 29.01
C PRO A 51 23.16 20.59 27.81
N ARG A 52 24.26 20.86 27.12
CA ARG A 52 24.71 20.02 26.00
C ARG A 52 25.63 18.95 26.55
N GLN A 53 25.09 17.76 26.75
CA GLN A 53 25.83 16.66 27.35
C GLN A 53 26.15 15.58 26.31
N ALA A 54 27.25 14.88 26.54
CA ALA A 54 27.63 13.70 25.79
C ALA A 54 27.62 12.48 26.70
N PHE A 55 27.07 11.37 26.21
CA PHE A 55 27.23 10.07 26.85
C PHE A 55 28.43 9.37 26.23
N VAL A 56 29.33 8.88 27.07
CA VAL A 56 30.61 8.33 26.67
C VAL A 56 30.76 6.94 27.25
N ILE A 57 31.14 5.98 26.41
CA ILE A 57 31.62 4.69 26.87
C ILE A 57 33.11 4.62 26.55
N ALA A 58 33.94 4.54 27.58
CA ALA A 58 35.39 4.44 27.47
C ALA A 58 35.91 3.22 28.22
N ARG A 59 37.00 2.63 27.73
CA ARG A 59 37.80 1.68 28.51
C ARG A 59 38.91 2.46 29.17
N ILE A 60 39.03 2.36 30.49
CA ILE A 60 40.10 2.98 31.29
C ILE A 60 40.72 1.88 32.15
N ASN A 61 42.01 1.58 31.97
CA ASN A 61 42.74 0.53 32.69
C ASN A 61 42.00 -0.82 32.72
N HIS A 62 41.53 -1.26 31.56
CA HIS A 62 40.75 -2.49 31.38
C HIS A 62 39.39 -2.52 32.11
N GLN A 63 38.85 -1.39 32.53
CA GLN A 63 37.48 -1.25 33.06
C GLN A 63 36.61 -0.44 32.09
N THR A 64 35.31 -0.74 32.03
CA THR A 64 34.37 0.00 31.18
C THR A 64 33.73 1.10 32.00
N HIS A 65 33.91 2.34 31.57
CA HIS A 65 33.36 3.55 32.17
C HIS A 65 32.23 4.09 31.31
N GLU A 66 31.11 4.38 31.95
CA GLU A 66 29.98 5.13 31.40
C GLU A 66 30.03 6.54 31.99
N LEU A 67 30.41 7.52 31.16
CA LEU A 67 30.59 8.91 31.58
C LEU A 67 29.52 9.81 30.96
N VAL A 68 29.07 10.79 31.72
CA VAL A 68 28.31 11.93 31.21
C VAL A 68 29.20 13.16 31.27
N VAL A 69 29.44 13.77 30.10
CA VAL A 69 30.32 14.94 29.96
C VAL A 69 29.49 16.16 29.60
N ASP A 70 29.61 17.23 30.36
CA ASP A 70 28.98 18.52 30.07
C ASP A 70 29.90 19.37 29.19
N LEU A 71 29.41 19.75 28.01
CA LEU A 71 30.17 20.55 27.05
C LEU A 71 30.03 22.06 27.28
N LEU A 72 29.13 22.50 28.15
CA LEU A 72 28.99 23.92 28.50
C LEU A 72 30.00 24.30 29.58
N TYR A 73 30.19 23.42 30.58
CA TYR A 73 31.09 23.66 31.71
C TYR A 73 32.43 22.91 31.64
N ASP A 74 32.65 22.14 30.56
CA ASP A 74 33.88 21.38 30.30
C ASP A 74 34.27 20.45 31.47
N ASN A 75 33.29 19.74 32.04
CA ASN A 75 33.51 18.83 33.16
C ASN A 75 32.78 17.49 33.01
N ILE A 76 33.22 16.50 33.78
CA ILE A 76 32.54 15.21 33.91
C ILE A 76 31.44 15.36 34.96
N VAL A 77 30.20 15.13 34.55
CA VAL A 77 28.99 15.15 35.41
C VAL A 77 28.89 13.87 36.21
N SER A 78 29.15 12.74 35.58
CA SER A 78 29.18 11.42 36.21
C SER A 78 30.18 10.50 35.53
N ASP A 79 30.74 9.58 36.31
CA ASP A 79 31.66 8.53 35.87
C ASP A 79 31.34 7.25 36.64
N HIS A 80 30.75 6.28 35.94
CA HIS A 80 30.31 5.02 36.52
C HIS A 80 31.05 3.85 35.89
N ILE A 81 31.65 3.00 36.72
CA ILE A 81 32.22 1.74 36.26
C ILE A 81 31.09 0.74 36.03
N HIS A 82 30.96 0.26 34.81
CA HIS A 82 29.96 -0.73 34.43
C HIS A 82 30.32 -2.11 35.01
N HIS A 83 29.49 -2.60 35.93
CA HIS A 83 29.67 -3.91 36.57
C HIS A 83 28.79 -5.02 35.97
N GLY A 84 27.89 -4.69 35.05
CA GLY A 84 26.91 -5.61 34.45
C GLY A 84 27.51 -6.71 33.56
N PHE A 85 26.61 -7.43 32.88
CA PHE A 85 26.94 -8.45 31.89
C PHE A 85 27.03 -7.79 30.51
N GLY A 86 28.17 -7.93 29.84
CA GLY A 86 28.40 -7.34 28.51
C GLY A 86 29.71 -6.56 28.45
N TYR A 87 30.12 -6.26 27.22
CA TYR A 87 31.30 -5.47 26.91
C TYR A 87 30.91 -4.36 25.94
N PRO A 88 31.65 -3.24 25.91
CA PRO A 88 31.32 -2.14 25.01
C PRO A 88 31.50 -2.55 23.55
N LEU A 89 30.94 -1.74 22.65
CA LEU A 89 31.14 -1.83 21.20
C LEU A 89 32.62 -2.02 20.86
N LEU A 90 32.92 -2.65 19.74
CA LEU A 90 34.30 -2.82 19.28
C LEU A 90 34.75 -1.58 18.50
N THR A 91 35.95 -1.06 18.77
CA THR A 91 36.56 -0.06 17.88
C THR A 91 37.01 -0.71 16.56
N PHE A 92 37.19 0.11 15.53
CA PHE A 92 37.82 -0.36 14.29
C PHE A 92 39.25 -0.86 14.52
N GLU A 93 40.00 -0.24 15.44
CA GLU A 93 41.35 -0.67 15.81
C GLU A 93 41.34 -2.07 16.47
N GLU A 94 40.38 -2.35 17.36
CA GLU A 94 40.21 -3.67 17.96
C GLU A 94 39.83 -4.71 16.90
N GLN A 95 38.89 -4.39 16.01
CA GLN A 95 38.44 -5.29 14.95
C GLN A 95 39.56 -5.61 13.95
N ASN A 96 40.27 -4.58 13.47
CA ASN A 96 41.38 -4.73 12.52
C ASN A 96 42.58 -5.41 13.18
N GLY A 97 42.94 -5.01 14.41
CA GLY A 97 44.04 -5.63 15.14
C GLY A 97 43.79 -7.13 15.35
N ALA A 98 42.58 -7.51 15.75
CA ALA A 98 42.22 -8.90 15.98
C ALA A 98 42.21 -9.72 14.68
N SER A 99 41.67 -9.19 13.59
CA SER A 99 41.61 -9.89 12.31
C SER A 99 43.01 -10.08 11.70
N GLN A 100 43.95 -9.18 11.95
CA GLN A 100 45.32 -9.28 11.44
C GLN A 100 46.19 -10.32 12.17
N LEU A 101 45.85 -10.70 13.41
CA LEU A 101 46.65 -11.67 14.19
C LEU A 101 46.82 -13.03 13.50
N VAL A 102 45.82 -13.46 12.71
CA VAL A 102 45.82 -14.77 12.07
C VAL A 102 46.89 -14.89 10.99
N PHE A 103 47.26 -13.80 10.32
CA PHE A 103 48.28 -13.81 9.28
C PHE A 103 49.70 -14.01 9.82
N ASN A 104 49.90 -13.81 11.12
CA ASN A 104 51.15 -14.13 11.82
C ASN A 104 51.07 -15.45 12.61
N HIS A 105 49.96 -16.18 12.51
CA HIS A 105 49.72 -17.40 13.27
C HIS A 105 50.05 -18.65 12.45
N ALA A 106 51.18 -19.30 12.76
CA ALA A 106 51.67 -20.46 11.99
C ALA A 106 50.63 -21.60 11.80
N PRO A 107 49.80 -21.98 12.80
CA PRO A 107 48.72 -22.95 12.60
C PRO A 107 47.66 -22.52 11.57
N PHE A 108 47.33 -21.23 11.51
CA PHE A 108 46.38 -20.70 10.53
C PHE A 108 46.97 -20.75 9.11
N LEU A 109 48.22 -20.33 8.94
CA LEU A 109 48.93 -20.40 7.65
C LEU A 109 49.04 -21.85 7.14
N ALA A 110 49.31 -22.80 8.03
CA ALA A 110 49.29 -24.23 7.69
C ALA A 110 47.89 -24.71 7.25
N ALA A 111 46.82 -24.19 7.86
CA ALA A 111 45.44 -24.53 7.48
C ALA A 111 45.02 -23.95 6.13
N LEU A 112 45.55 -22.78 5.74
CA LEU A 112 45.38 -22.23 4.38
C LEU A 112 46.14 -23.05 3.35
N ASN A 113 47.40 -23.40 3.62
CA ASN A 113 48.21 -24.24 2.73
C ASN A 113 47.57 -25.62 2.51
N LYS A 114 47.02 -26.23 3.57
CA LYS A 114 46.25 -27.50 3.49
C LYS A 114 45.04 -27.41 2.56
N ARG A 115 44.49 -26.21 2.33
CA ARG A 115 43.36 -25.93 1.43
C ARG A 115 43.80 -25.43 0.05
N GLY A 116 45.10 -25.27 -0.18
CA GLY A 116 45.64 -24.71 -1.43
C GLY A 116 45.31 -23.23 -1.64
N LEU A 117 45.02 -22.48 -0.56
CA LEU A 117 44.64 -21.06 -0.64
C LEU A 117 45.88 -20.17 -0.50
N LYS A 118 45.95 -19.15 -1.34
CA LYS A 118 46.99 -18.11 -1.28
C LYS A 118 46.67 -17.11 -0.17
N VAL A 119 47.65 -16.78 0.67
CA VAL A 119 47.44 -15.91 1.84
C VAL A 119 47.03 -14.50 1.41
N GLU A 120 47.62 -14.00 0.33
CA GLU A 120 47.35 -12.69 -0.26
C GLU A 120 45.93 -12.51 -0.81
N GLU A 121 45.19 -13.60 -1.02
CA GLU A 121 43.80 -13.60 -1.48
C GLU A 121 42.81 -13.88 -0.34
N VAL A 122 43.28 -13.91 0.92
CA VAL A 122 42.45 -14.13 2.11
C VAL A 122 42.21 -12.82 2.84
N ILE A 123 40.94 -12.50 3.09
CA ILE A 123 40.52 -11.43 4.00
C ILE A 123 39.92 -12.07 5.26
N CYS A 124 40.21 -11.49 6.42
CA CYS A 124 39.67 -11.95 7.70
C CYS A 124 38.94 -10.81 8.43
N GLU A 125 37.87 -11.16 9.12
CA GLU A 125 36.98 -10.25 9.82
C GLU A 125 36.70 -10.73 11.23
N THR A 126 36.43 -9.75 12.10
CA THR A 126 36.17 -9.97 13.51
C THR A 126 34.67 -9.95 13.78
N PHE A 127 34.16 -11.02 14.38
CA PHE A 127 32.76 -11.16 14.77
C PHE A 127 32.65 -11.19 16.29
N ALA A 128 31.79 -10.32 16.83
CA ALA A 128 31.41 -10.36 18.23
C ALA A 128 30.76 -11.70 18.55
N ILE A 129 31.16 -12.31 19.67
CA ILE A 129 30.53 -13.54 20.16
C ILE A 129 29.33 -13.09 21.01
N GLY A 130 28.12 -13.43 20.56
CA GLY A 130 26.90 -13.18 21.34
C GLY A 130 26.96 -13.88 22.70
N TRP A 131 26.20 -13.34 23.67
CA TRP A 131 26.08 -13.91 25.01
C TRP A 131 24.95 -14.95 25.06
N PHE A 132 25.25 -16.16 25.56
CA PHE A 132 24.31 -17.30 25.56
C PHE A 132 24.10 -17.96 26.95
N GLY A 133 24.46 -17.33 28.09
CA GLY A 133 24.21 -17.97 29.40
C GLY A 133 24.44 -17.10 30.65
N GLU A 134 23.87 -17.48 31.79
CA GLU A 134 23.71 -16.66 33.01
C GLU A 134 25.00 -16.27 33.78
N THR A 135 26.17 -16.83 33.42
CA THR A 135 27.46 -16.54 34.09
C THR A 135 28.32 -15.56 33.30
N LYS A 136 28.91 -14.58 33.99
CA LYS A 136 29.85 -13.60 33.41
C LYS A 136 31.08 -14.34 32.85
N GLN A 137 31.27 -14.32 31.54
CA GLN A 137 32.48 -14.85 30.93
C GLN A 137 33.66 -13.90 31.21
N ASN A 138 34.78 -14.44 31.68
CA ASN A 138 36.00 -13.68 31.88
C ASN A 138 36.67 -13.39 30.53
N GLY A 139 36.80 -12.11 30.16
CA GLY A 139 37.55 -11.62 29.01
C GLY A 139 36.69 -11.12 27.84
N ARG A 140 37.20 -10.11 27.11
CA ARG A 140 36.62 -9.60 25.86
C ARG A 140 37.13 -10.45 24.70
N VAL A 141 36.29 -11.36 24.21
CA VAL A 141 36.67 -12.29 23.14
C VAL A 141 35.85 -12.09 21.88
N VAL A 142 36.51 -12.29 20.74
CA VAL A 142 35.91 -12.23 19.40
C VAL A 142 36.30 -13.45 18.57
N LYS A 143 35.49 -13.79 17.58
CA LYS A 143 35.86 -14.78 16.56
C LYS A 143 36.43 -14.09 15.35
N VAL A 144 37.46 -14.68 14.75
CA VAL A 144 37.94 -14.25 13.43
C VAL A 144 37.47 -15.27 12.39
N MET A 145 36.76 -14.80 11.38
CA MET A 145 36.30 -15.58 10.22
C MET A 145 36.98 -15.04 8.97
N CYS A 146 37.29 -15.91 8.02
CA CYS A 146 38.06 -15.53 6.84
C CYS A 146 37.36 -15.96 5.55
N TYR A 147 37.63 -15.22 4.49
CA TYR A 147 37.00 -15.31 3.18
C TYR A 147 38.07 -15.26 2.10
N TYR A 148 37.76 -15.82 0.93
CA TYR A 148 38.70 -15.89 -0.19
C TYR A 148 38.21 -15.02 -1.35
N LEU A 149 39.10 -14.21 -1.93
CA LEU A 149 38.77 -13.24 -2.98
C LEU A 149 38.74 -13.83 -4.39
N ASP A 150 39.84 -14.46 -4.87
CA ASP A 150 39.94 -15.07 -6.22
C ASP A 150 39.28 -14.22 -7.34
N GLY A 151 39.56 -12.91 -7.32
CA GLY A 151 39.06 -11.95 -8.32
C GLY A 151 37.65 -11.40 -8.12
N THR A 152 36.84 -11.90 -7.17
CA THR A 152 35.53 -11.30 -6.83
C THR A 152 35.63 -10.32 -5.66
N VAL A 153 34.83 -9.25 -5.69
CA VAL A 153 34.64 -8.36 -4.53
C VAL A 153 33.59 -8.90 -3.54
N ASN A 154 32.79 -9.92 -3.91
CA ASN A 154 31.79 -10.52 -3.02
C ASN A 154 32.37 -11.63 -2.14
N LEU A 155 33.23 -11.23 -1.20
CA LEU A 155 33.95 -12.15 -0.31
C LEU A 155 33.02 -13.00 0.58
N TYR A 156 31.84 -12.50 0.97
CA TYR A 156 30.91 -13.21 1.84
C TYR A 156 30.34 -14.50 1.25
N MET A 157 30.26 -14.60 -0.08
CA MET A 157 29.84 -15.83 -0.75
C MET A 157 30.94 -16.90 -0.74
N ARG A 158 32.13 -16.59 -0.21
CA ARG A 158 33.32 -17.42 -0.28
C ARG A 158 34.00 -17.62 1.09
N PRO A 159 33.27 -18.12 2.10
CA PRO A 159 33.82 -18.36 3.42
C PRO A 159 34.87 -19.48 3.41
N ILE A 160 35.94 -19.30 4.19
CA ILE A 160 36.92 -20.34 4.51
C ILE A 160 36.40 -21.10 5.73
N GLU A 161 35.65 -22.17 5.47
CA GLU A 161 34.96 -22.88 6.53
C GLU A 161 35.85 -23.83 7.34
N ALA A 162 35.30 -24.25 8.48
CA ALA A 162 35.87 -25.22 9.43
C ALA A 162 37.20 -24.79 10.10
N ILE A 163 37.59 -23.53 9.96
CA ILE A 163 38.58 -22.87 10.82
C ILE A 163 37.83 -22.06 11.89
N THR A 164 38.27 -22.16 13.13
CA THR A 164 37.77 -21.31 14.22
C THR A 164 38.95 -20.67 14.93
N VAL A 165 38.96 -19.34 14.95
CA VAL A 165 39.94 -18.52 15.67
C VAL A 165 39.17 -17.74 16.73
N THR A 166 39.68 -17.71 17.96
CA THR A 166 39.21 -16.82 19.02
C THR A 166 40.35 -15.95 19.48
N VAL A 167 40.11 -14.65 19.53
CA VAL A 167 41.06 -13.63 19.98
C VAL A 167 40.54 -13.04 21.28
N ASP A 168 41.44 -12.91 22.25
CA ASP A 168 41.24 -12.08 23.44
C ASP A 168 41.72 -10.66 23.11
N LEU A 169 40.79 -9.69 23.19
CA LEU A 169 41.02 -8.29 22.86
C LEU A 169 41.82 -7.54 23.93
N GLU A 170 41.84 -8.01 25.18
CA GLU A 170 42.64 -7.36 26.23
C GLU A 170 44.11 -7.67 26.08
N ALA A 171 44.41 -8.94 25.75
CA ALA A 171 45.77 -9.39 25.53
C ALA A 171 46.20 -9.31 24.05
N MET A 172 45.29 -8.91 23.15
CA MET A 172 45.44 -8.91 21.69
C MET A 172 46.16 -10.15 21.16
N LYS A 173 45.65 -11.32 21.55
CA LYS A 173 46.26 -12.62 21.22
C LYS A 173 45.22 -13.67 20.86
N ILE A 174 45.60 -14.60 19.98
CA ILE A 174 44.81 -15.79 19.69
C ILE A 174 44.85 -16.71 20.90
N THR A 175 43.69 -16.99 21.49
CA THR A 175 43.54 -17.87 22.67
C THR A 175 43.02 -19.25 22.30
N HIS A 176 42.32 -19.36 21.17
CA HIS A 176 41.85 -20.63 20.64
C HIS A 176 41.99 -20.68 19.12
N PHE A 177 42.54 -21.78 18.64
CA PHE A 177 42.61 -22.10 17.22
C PHE A 177 42.18 -23.54 17.00
N ARG A 178 41.29 -23.77 16.04
CA ARG A 178 40.85 -25.12 15.66
C ARG A 178 40.63 -25.21 14.15
N ASP A 179 41.40 -26.08 13.49
CA ASP A 179 41.15 -26.54 12.12
C ASP A 179 40.48 -27.92 12.18
N ARG A 180 39.25 -28.04 11.67
CA ARG A 180 38.47 -29.30 11.77
C ARG A 180 38.57 -30.15 10.51
N LEU A 181 37.91 -29.72 9.43
CA LEU A 181 37.86 -30.41 8.15
C LEU A 181 38.14 -29.43 7.01
N VAL A 182 38.58 -29.95 5.87
CA VAL A 182 38.76 -29.16 4.65
C VAL A 182 37.43 -29.12 3.91
N VAL A 183 36.81 -27.94 3.87
CA VAL A 183 35.63 -27.64 3.07
C VAL A 183 36.09 -26.86 1.84
N PRO A 184 35.73 -27.27 0.61
CA PRO A 184 36.04 -26.49 -0.58
C PRO A 184 35.43 -25.09 -0.52
N VAL A 185 36.22 -24.07 -0.86
CA VAL A 185 35.71 -22.70 -0.97
C VAL A 185 34.80 -22.59 -2.22
N PRO A 186 33.62 -21.96 -2.13
CA PRO A 186 32.77 -21.70 -3.28
C PRO A 186 33.50 -20.98 -4.42
N LYS A 187 33.08 -21.22 -5.67
CA LYS A 187 33.69 -20.58 -6.86
C LYS A 187 33.32 -19.09 -6.92
N ALA A 188 34.23 -18.25 -7.43
CA ALA A 188 34.00 -16.81 -7.59
C ALA A 188 33.00 -16.44 -8.70
N ALA A 189 32.88 -17.27 -9.74
CA ALA A 189 32.05 -16.99 -10.90
C ALA A 189 30.57 -16.74 -10.52
N GLY A 190 30.03 -15.61 -10.97
CA GLY A 190 28.62 -15.22 -10.74
C GLY A 190 28.33 -14.60 -9.38
N THR A 191 29.36 -14.31 -8.58
CA THR A 191 29.21 -13.67 -7.26
C THR A 191 29.52 -12.18 -7.25
N ASP A 192 30.27 -11.68 -8.24
CA ASP A 192 30.75 -10.30 -8.29
C ASP A 192 29.61 -9.30 -8.55
N TYR A 193 29.58 -8.22 -7.77
CA TYR A 193 28.55 -7.18 -7.85
C TYR A 193 29.02 -5.91 -8.58
N ARG A 194 30.26 -5.86 -9.10
CA ARG A 194 30.72 -4.75 -9.93
C ARG A 194 30.02 -4.79 -11.28
N GLU A 195 29.53 -3.64 -11.73
CA GLU A 195 28.82 -3.48 -13.00
C GLU A 195 29.59 -4.07 -14.19
N SER A 196 30.92 -3.91 -14.24
CA SER A 196 31.77 -4.44 -15.32
C SER A 196 31.85 -5.96 -15.40
N GLU A 197 31.62 -6.66 -14.27
CA GLU A 197 31.67 -8.12 -14.17
C GLU A 197 30.28 -8.75 -14.25
N GLN A 198 29.24 -7.93 -14.26
CA GLN A 198 27.85 -8.36 -14.40
C GLN A 198 27.47 -8.50 -15.88
N LYS A 199 26.75 -9.57 -16.21
CA LYS A 199 26.27 -9.79 -17.59
C LYS A 199 25.04 -8.94 -17.84
N GLU A 200 25.12 -8.06 -18.84
CA GLU A 200 23.94 -7.42 -19.41
C GLU A 200 22.91 -8.45 -19.92
N PRO A 201 21.60 -8.13 -19.90
CA PRO A 201 21.02 -6.82 -19.55
C PRO A 201 20.50 -6.74 -18.11
N PHE A 202 20.67 -5.57 -17.48
CA PHE A 202 19.97 -5.19 -16.26
C PHE A 202 18.53 -4.78 -16.59
N GLY A 203 17.63 -5.75 -16.57
CA GLY A 203 16.22 -5.56 -16.92
C GLY A 203 15.99 -5.56 -18.43
N PRO A 204 14.74 -5.72 -18.88
CA PRO A 204 14.43 -5.80 -20.31
C PRO A 204 14.70 -4.46 -21.01
N GLU A 205 15.54 -4.46 -22.05
CA GLU A 205 15.48 -3.42 -23.09
C GLU A 205 14.09 -3.47 -23.72
N LEU A 206 13.21 -2.54 -23.32
CA LEU A 206 11.95 -2.33 -24.00
C LEU A 206 12.22 -1.60 -25.31
N LYS A 207 12.62 -2.36 -26.34
CA LYS A 207 12.51 -1.89 -27.72
C LYS A 207 11.06 -1.55 -27.99
N GLY A 208 10.80 -0.30 -28.37
CA GLY A 208 9.47 0.18 -28.75
C GLY A 208 8.92 -0.67 -29.88
N ILE A 209 8.01 -1.59 -29.56
CA ILE A 209 7.21 -2.29 -30.55
C ILE A 209 5.87 -1.57 -30.61
N THR A 210 5.70 -0.76 -31.65
CA THR A 210 4.38 -0.30 -32.07
C THR A 210 3.63 -1.51 -32.62
N VAL A 211 2.70 -2.07 -31.84
CA VAL A 211 1.75 -3.07 -32.32
C VAL A 211 0.42 -2.37 -32.55
N VAL A 212 0.00 -2.32 -33.81
CA VAL A 212 -1.38 -2.01 -34.19
C VAL A 212 -2.18 -3.31 -34.03
N GLN A 213 -3.29 -3.27 -33.29
CA GLN A 213 -4.20 -4.40 -33.14
C GLN A 213 -4.97 -4.72 -34.43
N PRO A 214 -4.98 -5.98 -34.89
CA PRO A 214 -6.17 -6.62 -35.44
C PRO A 214 -7.06 -7.09 -34.26
N ASP A 215 -8.36 -6.81 -34.33
CA ASP A 215 -9.38 -7.06 -33.29
C ASP A 215 -9.15 -8.32 -32.41
N GLY A 216 -8.73 -8.13 -31.15
CA GLY A 216 -8.75 -9.12 -30.06
C GLY A 216 -7.74 -8.76 -28.96
N PRO A 217 -8.08 -8.64 -27.66
CA PRO A 217 -8.80 -9.62 -26.82
C PRO A 217 -9.59 -8.95 -25.67
N SER A 218 -10.47 -8.00 -25.96
CA SER A 218 -11.09 -7.18 -24.90
C SER A 218 -12.00 -8.02 -24.00
N PHE A 219 -11.63 -8.17 -22.72
CA PHE A 219 -12.52 -8.57 -21.62
C PHE A 219 -13.45 -7.41 -21.20
N ILE A 220 -13.80 -6.52 -22.14
CA ILE A 220 -14.61 -5.33 -21.91
C ILE A 220 -15.87 -5.40 -22.79
N ILE A 221 -17.01 -5.08 -22.19
CA ILE A 221 -18.23 -4.75 -22.92
C ILE A 221 -18.11 -3.26 -23.29
N ASP A 222 -17.84 -2.97 -24.56
CA ASP A 222 -17.83 -1.60 -25.06
C ASP A 222 -19.25 -1.07 -25.26
N GLY A 223 -19.39 0.23 -25.53
CA GLY A 223 -20.70 0.87 -25.71
C GLY A 223 -21.58 0.18 -26.77
N ASN A 224 -20.99 -0.32 -27.86
CA ASN A 224 -21.73 -1.04 -28.90
C ASN A 224 -22.27 -2.38 -28.39
N ARG A 225 -21.52 -3.09 -27.56
CA ARG A 225 -21.99 -4.34 -26.93
C ARG A 225 -23.10 -4.10 -25.92
N PHE A 226 -23.09 -3.00 -25.16
CA PHE A 226 -24.23 -2.63 -24.30
C PHE A 226 -25.51 -2.39 -25.13
N ILE A 227 -25.42 -1.64 -26.23
CA ILE A 227 -26.56 -1.41 -27.15
C ILE A 227 -27.08 -2.75 -27.69
N ARG A 228 -26.17 -3.65 -28.06
CA ARG A 228 -26.53 -4.99 -28.57
C ARG A 228 -27.23 -5.85 -27.52
N VAL A 229 -26.73 -5.86 -26.28
CA VAL A 229 -27.40 -6.52 -25.14
C VAL A 229 -28.82 -6.00 -24.98
N GLN A 230 -28.97 -4.67 -24.95
CA GLN A 230 -30.25 -4.02 -24.76
C GLN A 230 -31.25 -4.39 -25.87
N ALA A 231 -30.81 -4.39 -27.12
CA ALA A 231 -31.63 -4.78 -28.27
C ALA A 231 -32.11 -6.24 -28.18
N ILE A 232 -31.20 -7.18 -27.84
CA ILE A 232 -31.52 -8.61 -27.70
C ILE A 232 -32.56 -8.83 -26.59
N VAL A 233 -32.36 -8.21 -25.42
CA VAL A 233 -33.32 -8.37 -24.29
C VAL A 233 -34.65 -7.71 -24.59
N ASN A 234 -34.66 -6.52 -25.21
CA ASN A 234 -35.90 -5.85 -25.64
C ASN A 234 -36.67 -6.63 -26.71
N GLN A 235 -35.98 -7.39 -27.57
CA GLN A 235 -36.63 -8.22 -28.58
C GLN A 235 -37.40 -9.39 -27.94
N SER A 236 -36.81 -10.03 -26.92
CA SER A 236 -37.44 -11.12 -26.16
C SER A 236 -38.48 -10.61 -25.16
N HIS A 237 -38.28 -9.42 -24.58
CA HIS A 237 -39.14 -8.78 -23.59
C HIS A 237 -39.42 -7.32 -23.99
N PRO A 238 -40.36 -7.07 -24.91
CA PRO A 238 -40.64 -5.72 -25.37
C PRO A 238 -41.12 -4.81 -24.23
N THR A 239 -40.52 -3.63 -24.13
CA THR A 239 -40.91 -2.60 -23.14
C THR A 239 -42.34 -2.08 -23.35
N SER A 240 -42.93 -2.31 -24.52
CA SER A 240 -44.35 -2.00 -24.79
C SER A 240 -45.32 -2.92 -24.05
N THR A 241 -44.88 -4.10 -23.62
CA THR A 241 -45.72 -5.11 -22.97
C THR A 241 -45.17 -5.60 -21.64
N THR A 242 -43.95 -5.22 -21.27
CA THR A 242 -43.28 -5.63 -20.05
C THR A 242 -42.66 -4.43 -19.33
N ASN A 243 -42.71 -4.45 -18.00
CA ASN A 243 -41.90 -3.54 -17.19
C ASN A 243 -40.49 -4.14 -17.07
N LEU A 244 -39.56 -3.62 -17.90
CA LEU A 244 -38.18 -4.09 -18.00
C LEU A 244 -37.21 -3.00 -17.54
N THR A 245 -36.35 -3.34 -16.59
CA THR A 245 -35.21 -2.53 -16.18
C THR A 245 -33.96 -3.39 -16.02
N PHE A 246 -32.79 -2.79 -16.21
CA PHE A 246 -31.49 -3.45 -16.13
C PHE A 246 -30.77 -2.99 -14.87
N GLN A 247 -30.42 -3.92 -13.98
CA GLN A 247 -29.71 -3.62 -12.74
C GLN A 247 -28.22 -3.89 -12.88
N TYR A 248 -27.84 -4.81 -13.78
CA TYR A 248 -26.45 -5.10 -14.08
C TYR A 248 -26.32 -5.63 -15.50
N ILE A 249 -25.30 -5.14 -16.21
CA ILE A 249 -24.80 -5.75 -17.44
C ILE A 249 -23.28 -5.79 -17.28
N GLY A 250 -22.71 -6.97 -17.36
CA GLY A 250 -21.26 -7.17 -17.28
C GLY A 250 -20.82 -8.41 -18.06
N LEU A 251 -19.52 -8.63 -18.14
CA LEU A 251 -18.98 -9.77 -18.86
C LEU A 251 -19.37 -11.08 -18.15
N ASN A 252 -19.94 -12.04 -18.90
CA ASN A 252 -20.00 -13.42 -18.42
C ASN A 252 -18.63 -14.03 -18.67
N GLU A 253 -17.78 -14.03 -17.63
CA GLU A 253 -16.40 -14.45 -17.75
C GLU A 253 -16.28 -15.90 -18.23
N PRO A 254 -15.48 -16.18 -19.27
CA PRO A 254 -15.21 -17.55 -19.68
C PRO A 254 -14.48 -18.32 -18.57
N ASP A 255 -14.60 -19.65 -18.61
CA ASP A 255 -13.86 -20.52 -17.69
C ASP A 255 -12.36 -20.24 -17.73
N LYS A 256 -11.74 -20.22 -16.53
CA LYS A 256 -10.31 -19.93 -16.36
C LYS A 256 -9.43 -20.86 -17.18
N GLN A 257 -9.72 -22.16 -17.22
CA GLN A 257 -8.90 -23.10 -17.99
C GLN A 257 -9.07 -22.88 -19.48
N ALA A 258 -10.26 -22.53 -19.95
CA ALA A 258 -10.49 -22.16 -21.35
C ALA A 258 -9.65 -20.94 -21.76
N VAL A 259 -9.64 -19.88 -20.94
CA VAL A 259 -8.82 -18.68 -21.19
C VAL A 259 -7.34 -19.02 -21.20
N LEU A 260 -6.86 -19.76 -20.20
CA LEU A 260 -5.44 -20.13 -20.11
C LEU A 260 -4.99 -21.03 -21.26
N SER A 261 -5.83 -21.99 -21.67
CA SER A 261 -5.54 -22.88 -22.79
C SER A 261 -5.51 -22.13 -24.12
N TRP A 262 -6.41 -21.17 -24.31
CA TRP A 262 -6.42 -20.30 -25.48
C TRP A 262 -5.16 -19.42 -25.54
N LEU A 263 -4.76 -18.80 -24.43
CA LEU A 263 -3.55 -17.97 -24.37
C LEU A 263 -2.27 -18.76 -24.67
N GLN A 264 -2.17 -20.01 -24.19
CA GLN A 264 -1.00 -20.86 -24.45
C GLN A 264 -0.87 -21.29 -25.91
N ASN A 265 -2.00 -21.45 -26.60
CA ASN A 265 -2.06 -21.96 -27.97
C ASN A 265 -2.52 -20.88 -28.97
N HIS A 266 -2.37 -19.61 -28.62
CA HIS A 266 -2.68 -18.49 -29.52
C HIS A 266 -1.54 -18.34 -30.54
N PRO A 267 -1.81 -18.10 -31.85
CA PRO A 267 -3.08 -17.75 -32.49
C PRO A 267 -3.86 -18.93 -33.09
N THR A 268 -3.42 -20.17 -32.87
CA THR A 268 -3.97 -21.36 -33.57
C THR A 268 -5.26 -21.90 -32.98
N THR A 269 -5.78 -21.29 -31.91
CA THR A 269 -7.00 -21.73 -31.20
C THR A 269 -8.10 -20.67 -31.20
N ILE A 270 -9.34 -21.16 -31.26
CA ILE A 270 -10.56 -20.32 -31.24
C ILE A 270 -10.68 -19.67 -29.85
N PRO A 271 -10.92 -18.35 -29.76
CA PRO A 271 -11.14 -17.69 -28.47
C PRO A 271 -12.43 -18.21 -27.79
N PRO A 272 -12.48 -18.21 -26.45
CA PRO A 272 -13.72 -18.51 -25.74
C PRO A 272 -14.87 -17.59 -26.18
N PRO A 273 -16.13 -18.06 -26.13
CA PRO A 273 -17.29 -17.26 -26.55
C PRO A 273 -17.38 -15.98 -25.72
N ARG A 274 -17.65 -14.86 -26.39
CA ARG A 274 -17.92 -13.59 -25.72
C ARG A 274 -19.37 -13.57 -25.29
N GLN A 275 -19.59 -13.51 -23.99
CA GLN A 275 -20.93 -13.54 -23.42
C GLN A 275 -21.11 -12.39 -22.42
N ALA A 276 -22.35 -11.92 -22.27
CA ALA A 276 -22.72 -10.97 -21.22
C ALA A 276 -23.60 -11.66 -20.18
N PHE A 277 -23.38 -11.34 -18.91
CA PHE A 277 -24.26 -11.67 -17.81
C PHE A 277 -25.10 -10.44 -17.50
N VAL A 278 -26.42 -10.60 -17.49
CA VAL A 278 -27.37 -9.52 -17.27
C VAL A 278 -28.26 -9.88 -16.10
N VAL A 279 -28.40 -8.95 -15.16
CA VAL A 279 -29.44 -9.01 -14.13
C VAL A 279 -30.48 -7.95 -14.47
N ALA A 280 -31.68 -8.41 -14.80
CA ALA A 280 -32.79 -7.56 -15.20
C ALA A 280 -34.01 -7.80 -14.30
N ARG A 281 -34.83 -6.76 -14.13
CA ARG A 281 -36.15 -6.86 -13.50
C ARG A 281 -37.19 -6.83 -14.61
N ILE A 282 -37.93 -7.92 -14.76
CA ILE A 282 -39.00 -8.09 -15.76
C ILE A 282 -40.28 -8.37 -14.98
N ASN A 283 -41.27 -7.46 -15.08
CA ASN A 283 -42.56 -7.57 -14.38
C ASN A 283 -42.39 -7.89 -12.87
N HIS A 284 -41.46 -7.18 -12.22
CA HIS A 284 -41.13 -7.36 -10.80
C HIS A 284 -40.51 -8.73 -10.42
N GLN A 285 -40.00 -9.48 -11.40
CA GLN A 285 -39.19 -10.68 -11.17
C GLN A 285 -37.73 -10.41 -11.56
N THR A 286 -36.79 -10.98 -10.82
CA THR A 286 -35.37 -10.85 -11.12
C THR A 286 -34.96 -11.98 -12.06
N HIS A 287 -34.47 -11.63 -13.25
CA HIS A 287 -33.97 -12.53 -14.26
C HIS A 287 -32.45 -12.45 -14.34
N GLU A 288 -31.80 -13.61 -14.41
CA GLU A 288 -30.40 -13.80 -14.75
C GLU A 288 -30.31 -14.29 -16.19
N LEU A 289 -29.86 -13.42 -17.09
CA LEU A 289 -29.73 -13.72 -18.51
C LEU A 289 -28.26 -13.91 -18.89
N ILE A 290 -28.00 -14.87 -19.78
CA ILE A 290 -26.71 -15.00 -20.47
C ILE A 290 -26.95 -14.74 -21.95
N ILE A 291 -26.24 -13.76 -22.51
CA ILE A 291 -26.33 -13.36 -23.90
C ILE A 291 -25.06 -13.79 -24.61
N ASP A 292 -25.19 -14.50 -25.72
CA ASP A 292 -24.06 -14.92 -26.54
C ASP A 292 -23.95 -14.04 -27.80
N PHE A 293 -22.87 -13.24 -27.86
CA PHE A 293 -22.66 -12.30 -28.95
C PHE A 293 -22.32 -12.97 -30.29
N SER A 294 -21.95 -14.25 -30.31
CA SER A 294 -21.75 -14.98 -31.56
C SER A 294 -23.06 -15.44 -32.19
N ARG A 295 -24.12 -15.56 -31.36
CA ARG A 295 -25.44 -16.06 -31.77
C ARG A 295 -26.50 -14.96 -31.85
N ASP A 296 -26.22 -13.77 -31.31
CA ASP A 296 -27.20 -12.69 -31.17
C ASP A 296 -28.44 -13.10 -30.37
N ASP A 297 -28.24 -13.92 -29.33
CA ASP A 297 -29.35 -14.63 -28.68
C ASP A 297 -29.16 -14.78 -27.16
N ILE A 298 -30.28 -14.91 -26.44
CA ILE A 298 -30.32 -15.25 -25.02
C ILE A 298 -30.14 -16.78 -24.91
N VAL A 299 -28.98 -17.21 -24.44
CA VAL A 299 -28.66 -18.64 -24.31
C VAL A 299 -29.07 -19.22 -22.95
N SER A 300 -29.37 -18.37 -21.98
CA SER A 300 -29.95 -18.75 -20.69
C SER A 300 -30.79 -17.61 -20.13
N ASP A 301 -31.98 -17.95 -19.62
CA ASP A 301 -32.85 -17.06 -18.85
C ASP A 301 -33.32 -17.83 -17.61
N ARG A 302 -32.94 -17.36 -16.42
CA ARG A 302 -33.33 -17.97 -15.14
C ARG A 302 -33.95 -16.93 -14.24
N ILE A 303 -35.08 -17.29 -13.63
CA ILE A 303 -35.71 -16.46 -12.60
C ILE A 303 -35.07 -16.76 -11.24
N HIS A 304 -34.58 -15.73 -10.56
CA HIS A 304 -34.05 -15.84 -9.20
C HIS A 304 -35.21 -15.94 -8.19
N HIS A 305 -35.35 -17.10 -7.56
CA HIS A 305 -36.38 -17.36 -6.53
C HIS A 305 -35.87 -17.19 -5.09
N GLY A 306 -34.56 -16.99 -4.91
CA GLY A 306 -33.90 -16.91 -3.60
C GLY A 306 -34.22 -15.64 -2.81
N PHE A 307 -33.44 -15.39 -1.75
CA PHE A 307 -33.46 -14.12 -1.02
C PHE A 307 -32.60 -13.07 -1.73
N GLY A 308 -32.75 -11.81 -1.31
CA GLY A 308 -32.01 -10.67 -1.84
C GLY A 308 -32.59 -10.11 -3.14
N TYR A 309 -32.19 -8.87 -3.41
CA TYR A 309 -32.57 -8.11 -4.60
C TYR A 309 -31.30 -7.64 -5.33
N PRO A 310 -31.39 -7.35 -6.64
CA PRO A 310 -30.27 -6.75 -7.36
C PRO A 310 -30.00 -5.31 -6.90
N SER A 311 -28.80 -4.82 -7.22
CA SER A 311 -28.35 -3.46 -6.95
C SER A 311 -29.37 -2.40 -7.36
N LEU A 312 -29.37 -1.28 -6.65
CA LEU A 312 -30.15 -0.10 -6.97
C LEU A 312 -29.62 0.54 -8.25
N THR A 313 -30.51 0.88 -9.18
CA THR A 313 -30.13 1.77 -10.28
C THR A 313 -30.18 3.22 -9.81
N PHE A 314 -29.49 4.13 -10.51
CA PHE A 314 -29.63 5.56 -10.21
C PHE A 314 -31.08 6.04 -10.37
N GLN A 315 -31.80 5.52 -11.36
CA GLN A 315 -33.19 5.90 -11.61
C GLN A 315 -34.11 5.41 -10.49
N ASP A 316 -33.91 4.19 -9.96
CA ASP A 316 -34.63 3.70 -8.76
C ASP A 316 -34.50 4.70 -7.60
N GLN A 317 -33.28 5.20 -7.38
CA GLN A 317 -32.98 6.13 -6.30
C GLN A 317 -33.60 7.50 -6.56
N ILE A 318 -33.43 8.05 -7.76
CA ILE A 318 -33.97 9.36 -8.15
C ILE A 318 -35.49 9.37 -7.97
N ASP A 319 -36.19 8.37 -8.51
CA ASP A 319 -37.66 8.32 -8.45
C ASP A 319 -38.16 8.16 -7.01
N ALA A 320 -37.55 7.27 -6.23
CA ALA A 320 -37.90 7.08 -4.83
C ALA A 320 -37.66 8.34 -3.98
N ASN A 321 -36.55 9.04 -4.20
CA ASN A 321 -36.22 10.29 -3.51
C ASN A 321 -37.18 11.42 -3.86
N GLN A 322 -37.82 11.41 -5.03
CA GLN A 322 -38.76 12.44 -5.44
C GLN A 322 -40.14 12.28 -4.81
N LEU A 323 -40.53 11.07 -4.39
CA LEU A 323 -41.87 10.80 -3.84
C LEU A 323 -42.22 11.68 -2.64
N VAL A 324 -41.24 11.97 -1.77
CA VAL A 324 -41.47 12.73 -0.53
C VAL A 324 -41.93 14.16 -0.79
N PHE A 325 -41.54 14.77 -1.92
CA PHE A 325 -41.91 16.14 -2.26
C PHE A 325 -43.39 16.30 -2.65
N ASN A 326 -44.08 15.19 -2.94
CA ASN A 326 -45.53 15.16 -3.17
C ASN A 326 -46.30 14.56 -1.98
N HIS A 327 -45.61 14.23 -0.88
CA HIS A 327 -46.22 13.57 0.27
C HIS A 327 -46.65 14.58 1.34
N ALA A 328 -47.96 14.82 1.47
CA ALA A 328 -48.50 15.83 2.38
C ALA A 328 -48.02 15.70 3.84
N PRO A 329 -47.91 14.50 4.45
CA PRO A 329 -47.33 14.34 5.78
C PRO A 329 -45.87 14.82 5.89
N PHE A 330 -45.05 14.56 4.86
CA PHE A 330 -43.65 15.00 4.82
C PHE A 330 -43.56 16.53 4.72
N LEU A 331 -44.37 17.14 3.83
CA LEU A 331 -44.43 18.60 3.70
C LEU A 331 -44.88 19.28 5.00
N ALA A 332 -45.84 18.69 5.72
CA ALA A 332 -46.24 19.15 7.04
C ALA A 332 -45.10 19.05 8.07
N ALA A 333 -44.30 17.98 8.02
CA ALA A 333 -43.14 17.80 8.90
C ALA A 333 -42.01 18.80 8.63
N LEU A 334 -41.80 19.21 7.37
CA LEU A 334 -40.89 20.30 7.00
C LEU A 334 -41.40 21.66 7.48
N ASN A 335 -42.69 21.94 7.28
CA ASN A 335 -43.31 23.18 7.75
C ASN A 335 -43.24 23.32 9.28
N LYS A 336 -43.47 22.22 10.02
CA LYS A 336 -43.32 22.15 11.48
C LYS A 336 -41.89 22.52 11.95
N ARG A 337 -40.88 22.29 11.11
CA ARG A 337 -39.47 22.62 11.36
C ARG A 337 -39.07 24.00 10.80
N GLY A 338 -39.96 24.70 10.11
CA GLY A 338 -39.68 25.96 9.43
C GLY A 338 -38.68 25.83 8.28
N LEU A 339 -38.61 24.66 7.64
CA LEU A 339 -37.67 24.38 6.55
C LEU A 339 -38.29 24.67 5.19
N LYS A 340 -37.49 25.25 4.29
CA LYS A 340 -37.87 25.51 2.90
C LYS A 340 -37.74 24.25 2.06
N VAL A 341 -38.80 23.85 1.37
CA VAL A 341 -38.83 22.60 0.59
C VAL A 341 -37.76 22.62 -0.51
N GLU A 342 -37.53 23.76 -1.15
CA GLU A 342 -36.53 23.94 -2.21
C GLU A 342 -35.08 23.84 -1.74
N GLN A 343 -34.84 23.78 -0.43
CA GLN A 343 -33.52 23.58 0.18
C GLN A 343 -33.35 22.15 0.72
N VAL A 344 -34.33 21.26 0.51
CA VAL A 344 -34.27 19.87 0.97
C VAL A 344 -33.80 18.97 -0.17
N VAL A 345 -32.84 18.10 0.15
CA VAL A 345 -32.40 17.01 -0.73
C VAL A 345 -32.49 15.69 0.00
N CYS A 346 -32.80 14.61 -0.70
CA CYS A 346 -33.02 13.30 -0.10
C CYS A 346 -32.20 12.23 -0.81
N GLY A 347 -31.86 11.17 -0.07
CA GLY A 347 -31.15 10.00 -0.56
C GLY A 347 -31.83 8.70 -0.12
N SER A 348 -31.63 7.65 -0.92
CA SER A 348 -32.17 6.31 -0.69
C SER A 348 -31.15 5.43 0.02
N PHE A 349 -31.60 4.78 1.09
CA PHE A 349 -30.79 3.95 1.97
C PHE A 349 -31.35 2.54 1.96
N THR A 350 -30.51 1.55 1.66
CA THR A 350 -30.85 0.14 1.79
C THR A 350 -31.16 -0.20 3.25
N VAL A 351 -32.03 -1.18 3.47
CA VAL A 351 -32.58 -1.49 4.80
C VAL A 351 -32.14 -2.83 5.36
N GLY A 352 -31.29 -3.58 4.65
CA GLY A 352 -30.84 -4.90 5.07
C GLY A 352 -31.98 -5.90 5.31
N TRP A 353 -31.78 -6.79 6.29
CA TRP A 353 -32.75 -7.80 6.73
C TRP A 353 -32.58 -8.05 8.23
N PHE A 354 -33.68 -8.08 8.98
CA PHE A 354 -33.70 -8.08 10.46
C PHE A 354 -34.50 -9.25 11.07
N GLY A 355 -34.64 -10.35 10.34
CA GLY A 355 -35.33 -11.56 10.82
C GLY A 355 -36.79 -11.66 10.38
N GLU A 356 -37.30 -10.65 9.67
CA GLU A 356 -38.65 -10.68 9.12
C GLU A 356 -38.82 -11.81 8.09
N THR A 357 -40.03 -12.37 8.03
CA THR A 357 -40.41 -13.32 6.96
C THR A 357 -40.30 -12.60 5.62
N LYS A 358 -39.83 -13.29 4.57
CA LYS A 358 -39.74 -12.75 3.19
C LYS A 358 -41.04 -12.02 2.83
N GLN A 359 -41.02 -10.70 2.93
CA GLN A 359 -42.12 -9.88 2.44
C GLN A 359 -41.91 -9.68 0.95
N ASN A 360 -43.00 -9.61 0.20
CA ASN A 360 -42.93 -9.12 -1.17
C ASN A 360 -42.68 -7.61 -1.10
N GLY A 361 -41.54 -7.14 -1.59
CA GLY A 361 -41.28 -5.71 -1.78
C GLY A 361 -39.79 -5.39 -1.72
N ARG A 362 -39.28 -4.70 -2.74
CA ARG A 362 -37.91 -4.18 -2.78
C ARG A 362 -37.91 -2.80 -2.15
N VAL A 363 -37.52 -2.70 -0.88
CA VAL A 363 -37.73 -1.48 -0.08
C VAL A 363 -36.45 -0.69 0.21
N VAL A 364 -36.58 0.63 0.28
CA VAL A 364 -35.54 1.56 0.75
C VAL A 364 -36.12 2.54 1.77
N LYS A 365 -35.27 3.05 2.65
CA LYS A 365 -35.61 4.20 3.52
C LYS A 365 -35.05 5.48 2.91
N ILE A 366 -35.83 6.57 2.95
CA ILE A 366 -35.43 7.89 2.44
C ILE A 366 -35.00 8.76 3.62
N MET A 367 -33.80 9.32 3.53
CA MET A 367 -33.30 10.32 4.48
C MET A 367 -33.09 11.65 3.75
N CYS A 368 -33.47 12.75 4.40
CA CYS A 368 -33.37 14.08 3.81
C CYS A 368 -32.43 14.99 4.61
N TYR A 369 -31.87 15.98 3.92
CA TYR A 369 -30.85 16.92 4.39
C TYR A 369 -31.21 18.34 3.95
N TYR A 370 -30.64 19.34 4.62
CA TYR A 370 -30.97 20.75 4.39
C TYR A 370 -29.77 21.58 3.91
N LEU A 371 -29.87 22.16 2.71
CA LEU A 371 -28.77 22.82 2.00
C LEU A 371 -28.59 24.32 2.32
N ASP A 372 -29.53 24.97 3.01
CA ASP A 372 -29.52 26.43 3.16
C ASP A 372 -28.21 26.97 3.78
N GLY A 373 -27.32 27.50 2.95
CA GLY A 373 -26.01 28.04 3.32
C GLY A 373 -24.79 27.13 3.10
N THR A 374 -24.94 25.86 2.70
CA THR A 374 -23.80 24.95 2.44
C THR A 374 -24.18 23.79 1.52
N VAL A 375 -23.22 23.30 0.72
CA VAL A 375 -23.42 22.05 -0.06
C VAL A 375 -23.09 20.79 0.74
N ASN A 376 -22.51 20.91 1.93
CA ASN A 376 -22.18 19.77 2.77
C ASN A 376 -23.42 19.23 3.48
N LEU A 377 -24.28 18.59 2.70
CA LEU A 377 -25.59 18.08 3.13
C LEU A 377 -25.47 17.11 4.32
N TYR A 378 -24.42 16.28 4.35
CA TYR A 378 -24.22 15.27 5.41
C TYR A 378 -24.03 15.89 6.79
N MET A 379 -23.59 17.14 6.90
CA MET A 379 -23.50 17.87 8.17
C MET A 379 -24.85 18.45 8.63
N ARG A 380 -25.91 18.34 7.82
CA ARG A 380 -27.21 18.97 8.06
C ARG A 380 -28.39 18.01 7.82
N PRO A 381 -28.41 16.84 8.50
CA PRO A 381 -29.52 15.91 8.41
C PRO A 381 -30.82 16.50 8.96
N ILE A 382 -31.94 16.14 8.34
CA ILE A 382 -33.29 16.37 8.88
C ILE A 382 -33.66 15.11 9.67
N GLU A 383 -33.25 15.10 10.94
CA GLU A 383 -33.38 13.93 11.80
C GLU A 383 -34.82 13.61 12.22
N ALA A 384 -35.01 12.35 12.62
CA ALA A 384 -36.24 11.78 13.16
C ALA A 384 -37.46 11.80 12.24
N ILE A 385 -37.23 11.89 10.93
CA ILE A 385 -38.23 11.54 9.90
C ILE A 385 -37.79 10.24 9.24
N THR A 386 -38.67 9.25 9.20
CA THR A 386 -38.46 7.99 8.52
C THR A 386 -39.51 7.83 7.43
N VAL A 387 -39.06 7.63 6.19
CA VAL A 387 -39.93 7.32 5.05
C VAL A 387 -39.46 6.00 4.45
N THR A 388 -40.37 5.05 4.23
CA THR A 388 -40.07 3.79 3.55
C THR A 388 -40.81 3.75 2.22
N VAL A 389 -40.08 3.40 1.16
CA VAL A 389 -40.57 3.33 -0.21
C VAL A 389 -40.46 1.89 -0.71
N ASP A 390 -41.52 1.40 -1.34
CA ASP A 390 -41.46 0.19 -2.17
C ASP A 390 -41.04 0.60 -3.59
N LEU A 391 -39.91 0.08 -4.06
CA LEU A 391 -39.33 0.39 -5.38
C LEU A 391 -40.06 -0.31 -6.52
N ASP A 392 -40.78 -1.41 -6.27
CA ASP A 392 -41.56 -2.09 -7.30
C ASP A 392 -42.88 -1.37 -7.56
N ALA A 393 -43.57 -0.96 -6.49
CA ALA A 393 -44.80 -0.17 -6.59
C ALA A 393 -44.53 1.33 -6.81
N MET A 394 -43.29 1.77 -6.58
CA MET A 394 -42.84 3.17 -6.59
C MET A 394 -43.75 4.08 -5.75
N ASN A 395 -44.00 3.70 -4.50
CA ASN A 395 -44.84 4.46 -3.58
C ASN A 395 -44.32 4.44 -2.13
N ILE A 396 -44.75 5.43 -1.34
CA ILE A 396 -44.45 5.50 0.09
C ILE A 396 -45.39 4.54 0.82
N ILE A 397 -44.81 3.55 1.49
CA ILE A 397 -45.55 2.52 2.25
C ILE A 397 -45.53 2.79 3.76
N HIS A 398 -44.58 3.61 4.24
CA HIS A 398 -44.50 4.00 5.64
C HIS A 398 -43.95 5.42 5.78
N PHE A 399 -44.51 6.19 6.71
CA PHE A 399 -44.06 7.52 7.08
C PHE A 399 -44.17 7.70 8.59
N GLN A 400 -43.11 8.22 9.21
CA GLN A 400 -43.07 8.54 10.63
C GLN A 400 -42.29 9.83 10.88
N ASP A 401 -42.90 10.82 11.54
CA ASP A 401 -42.25 12.01 12.11
C ASP A 401 -42.23 11.87 13.63
N ARG A 402 -41.12 11.38 14.19
CA ARG A 402 -41.05 10.93 15.58
C ARG A 402 -40.85 12.08 16.57
N LEU A 403 -39.93 13.00 16.25
CA LEU A 403 -39.63 14.18 17.06
C LEU A 403 -38.94 15.27 16.25
N VAL A 404 -38.93 16.50 16.76
CA VAL A 404 -38.27 17.64 16.09
C VAL A 404 -36.86 17.79 16.64
N VAL A 405 -35.86 17.48 15.82
CA VAL A 405 -34.45 17.79 16.08
C VAL A 405 -34.07 19.07 15.33
N PRO A 406 -33.40 20.05 15.98
CA PRO A 406 -32.87 21.21 15.28
C PRO A 406 -31.84 20.80 14.22
N VAL A 407 -32.00 21.30 12.99
CA VAL A 407 -30.98 21.11 11.93
C VAL A 407 -29.70 21.86 12.32
N PRO A 408 -28.51 21.22 12.25
CA PRO A 408 -27.25 21.90 12.50
C PRO A 408 -27.04 23.16 11.65
N LYS A 409 -26.19 24.08 12.12
CA LYS A 409 -25.86 25.32 11.39
C LYS A 409 -24.94 25.01 10.19
N ALA A 410 -25.11 25.75 9.10
CA ALA A 410 -24.27 25.64 7.90
C ALA A 410 -22.90 26.34 8.02
N ALA A 411 -22.75 27.24 9.00
CA ALA A 411 -21.52 28.01 9.15
C ALA A 411 -20.34 27.07 9.46
N GLY A 412 -19.28 27.18 8.66
CA GLY A 412 -18.05 26.39 8.83
C GLY A 412 -18.08 24.98 8.24
N THR A 413 -19.12 24.59 7.49
CA THR A 413 -19.22 23.22 6.94
C THR A 413 -18.92 23.11 5.45
N ASP A 414 -18.86 24.23 4.69
CA ASP A 414 -18.57 24.19 3.25
C ASP A 414 -17.08 23.87 3.01
N TYR A 415 -16.84 22.85 2.18
CA TYR A 415 -15.52 22.32 1.89
C TYR A 415 -14.94 22.87 0.58
N ARG A 416 -15.71 23.64 -0.20
CA ARG A 416 -15.23 24.21 -1.47
C ARG A 416 -14.40 25.45 -1.17
N GLU A 417 -13.16 25.45 -1.66
CA GLU A 417 -12.23 26.59 -1.52
C GLU A 417 -12.89 27.93 -1.90
N SER A 418 -13.66 27.96 -2.99
CA SER A 418 -14.36 29.16 -3.48
C SER A 418 -15.41 29.75 -2.52
N LYS A 419 -15.80 29.01 -1.47
CA LYS A 419 -16.73 29.44 -0.42
C LYS A 419 -16.06 29.69 0.92
N GLN A 420 -14.79 29.32 1.07
CA GLN A 420 -14.03 29.52 2.28
C GLN A 420 -13.49 30.96 2.38
N LYS A 421 -13.09 31.35 3.59
CA LYS A 421 -12.56 32.69 3.90
C LYS A 421 -11.22 32.56 4.63
N PRO A 422 -10.30 33.52 4.47
CA PRO A 422 -9.05 33.55 5.23
C PRO A 422 -9.26 33.50 6.75
N PRO A 423 -8.25 33.04 7.51
CA PRO A 423 -6.90 32.69 7.06
C PRO A 423 -6.83 31.31 6.39
N PHE A 424 -6.07 31.22 5.29
CA PHE A 424 -5.66 29.96 4.66
C PHE A 424 -4.22 29.64 5.07
N GLY A 425 -3.86 28.37 5.12
CA GLY A 425 -2.45 27.99 5.23
C GLY A 425 -2.19 26.60 5.83
N PRO A 426 -0.90 26.21 5.87
CA PRO A 426 0.26 26.95 5.35
C PRO A 426 0.33 26.98 3.82
N GLU A 427 0.98 28.00 3.24
CA GLU A 427 1.28 28.00 1.80
C GLU A 427 2.28 26.88 1.48
N LEU A 428 1.95 26.10 0.44
CA LEU A 428 2.79 24.99 -0.02
C LEU A 428 3.50 25.39 -1.31
N LYS A 429 4.80 25.09 -1.40
CA LYS A 429 5.55 25.27 -2.64
C LYS A 429 5.10 24.23 -3.67
N GLY A 430 4.92 24.64 -4.92
CA GLY A 430 4.56 23.74 -6.01
C GLY A 430 5.62 22.66 -6.25
N ILE A 431 5.17 21.44 -6.56
CA ILE A 431 5.99 20.28 -6.91
C ILE A 431 5.42 19.69 -8.20
N THR A 432 6.30 19.24 -9.10
CA THR A 432 5.91 18.55 -10.34
C THR A 432 6.78 17.32 -10.58
N VAL A 433 6.22 16.33 -11.27
CA VAL A 433 6.89 15.12 -11.72
C VAL A 433 6.93 15.15 -13.24
N VAL A 434 8.11 14.99 -13.83
CA VAL A 434 8.32 15.04 -15.28
C VAL A 434 9.01 13.77 -15.74
N GLN A 435 8.50 13.19 -16.83
CA GLN A 435 9.09 12.05 -17.53
C GLN A 435 9.44 12.49 -18.96
N PRO A 436 10.68 12.97 -19.22
CA PRO A 436 11.02 13.61 -20.49
C PRO A 436 10.86 12.67 -21.70
N ASP A 437 11.07 11.37 -21.49
CA ASP A 437 10.97 10.34 -22.53
C ASP A 437 9.61 9.62 -22.54
N GLY A 438 8.63 10.13 -21.78
CA GLY A 438 7.32 9.50 -21.60
C GLY A 438 7.31 8.42 -20.51
N PRO A 439 6.14 7.78 -20.27
CA PRO A 439 6.01 6.71 -19.30
C PRO A 439 6.71 5.43 -19.79
N SER A 440 7.26 4.65 -18.85
CA SER A 440 7.88 3.35 -19.15
C SER A 440 6.84 2.23 -19.35
N PHE A 441 5.55 2.52 -19.13
CA PHE A 441 4.46 1.58 -19.42
C PHE A 441 3.87 1.82 -20.81
N THR A 442 3.41 0.73 -21.42
CA THR A 442 2.58 0.77 -22.63
C THR A 442 1.19 0.22 -22.33
N ILE A 443 0.18 0.80 -22.95
CA ILE A 443 -1.22 0.35 -22.86
C ILE A 443 -1.67 -0.02 -24.27
N ASP A 444 -2.04 -1.28 -24.45
CA ASP A 444 -2.66 -1.80 -25.68
C ASP A 444 -4.06 -2.31 -25.34
N GLY A 445 -5.08 -1.49 -25.63
CA GLY A 445 -6.45 -1.71 -25.17
C GLY A 445 -6.52 -1.80 -23.65
N SER A 446 -6.76 -3.01 -23.14
CA SER A 446 -6.80 -3.32 -21.69
C SER A 446 -5.48 -3.86 -21.14
N ARG A 447 -4.50 -4.20 -22.00
CA ARG A 447 -3.25 -4.81 -21.58
C ARG A 447 -2.24 -3.74 -21.21
N VAL A 448 -1.67 -3.85 -20.02
CA VAL A 448 -0.63 -2.96 -19.51
C VAL A 448 0.67 -3.75 -19.40
N ARG A 449 1.73 -3.21 -20.00
CA ARG A 449 3.11 -3.71 -19.84
C ARG A 449 3.94 -2.62 -19.20
N TRP A 450 4.60 -2.93 -18.09
CA TRP A 450 5.41 -1.99 -17.33
C TRP A 450 6.59 -2.70 -16.69
N ALA A 451 7.82 -2.26 -16.97
CA ALA A 451 9.04 -2.93 -16.53
C ALA A 451 9.00 -4.44 -16.88
N ASN A 452 9.02 -5.31 -15.88
CA ASN A 452 8.89 -6.76 -16.03
C ASN A 452 7.46 -7.29 -15.82
N TRP A 453 6.45 -6.43 -15.66
CA TRP A 453 5.06 -6.83 -15.47
C TRP A 453 4.24 -6.78 -16.76
N ASP A 454 3.33 -7.74 -16.89
CA ASP A 454 2.30 -7.81 -17.92
C ASP A 454 0.96 -8.19 -17.26
N PHE A 455 -0.06 -7.36 -17.44
CA PHE A 455 -1.39 -7.60 -16.86
C PHE A 455 -2.48 -6.96 -17.71
N HIS A 456 -3.73 -7.25 -17.35
CA HIS A 456 -4.91 -6.62 -17.94
C HIS A 456 -5.64 -5.81 -16.90
N LEU A 457 -6.14 -4.64 -17.30
CA LEU A 457 -6.99 -3.78 -16.51
C LEU A 457 -8.34 -3.65 -17.21
N SER A 458 -9.39 -4.06 -16.51
CA SER A 458 -10.77 -3.90 -16.96
C SER A 458 -11.60 -3.21 -15.87
N PHE A 459 -12.85 -2.91 -16.19
CA PHE A 459 -13.77 -2.22 -15.30
C PHE A 459 -15.13 -2.90 -15.31
N ASP A 460 -15.76 -2.99 -14.14
CA ASP A 460 -17.07 -3.59 -13.94
C ASP A 460 -17.99 -2.66 -13.13
N ALA A 461 -19.28 -2.60 -13.48
CA ALA A 461 -20.24 -1.73 -12.81
C ALA A 461 -20.43 -2.05 -11.32
N ARG A 462 -20.28 -3.33 -10.92
CA ARG A 462 -20.42 -3.75 -9.53
C ARG A 462 -19.14 -3.54 -8.74
N VAL A 463 -17.99 -3.97 -9.27
CA VAL A 463 -16.73 -4.07 -8.50
C VAL A 463 -15.65 -3.07 -8.90
N GLY A 464 -15.90 -2.21 -9.88
CA GLY A 464 -14.95 -1.20 -10.35
C GLY A 464 -13.74 -1.80 -11.09
N PRO A 465 -12.51 -1.31 -10.86
CA PRO A 465 -11.33 -1.78 -11.58
C PRO A 465 -10.93 -3.21 -11.20
N ILE A 466 -10.59 -4.02 -12.22
CA ILE A 466 -10.18 -5.41 -12.08
C ILE A 466 -8.80 -5.60 -12.72
N VAL A 467 -7.86 -6.17 -11.97
CA VAL A 467 -6.55 -6.59 -12.49
C VAL A 467 -6.60 -8.08 -12.81
N SER A 468 -6.26 -8.47 -14.04
CA SER A 468 -6.28 -9.86 -14.49
C SER A 468 -4.99 -10.26 -15.20
N LEU A 469 -4.74 -11.57 -15.27
CA LEU A 469 -3.61 -12.19 -15.98
C LEU A 469 -2.22 -11.63 -15.62
N ALA A 470 -2.07 -11.11 -14.40
CA ALA A 470 -0.84 -10.52 -13.93
C ALA A 470 0.30 -11.54 -13.89
N SER A 471 1.34 -11.27 -14.66
CA SER A 471 2.52 -12.08 -14.82
C SER A 471 3.77 -11.21 -14.75
N ILE A 472 4.83 -11.77 -14.19
CA ILE A 472 6.14 -11.11 -14.06
C ILE A 472 7.17 -11.86 -14.90
N TYR A 473 7.98 -11.14 -15.66
CA TYR A 473 9.10 -11.70 -16.42
C TYR A 473 10.26 -12.01 -15.49
N ASP A 474 10.64 -13.28 -15.45
CA ASP A 474 11.76 -13.80 -14.69
C ASP A 474 12.98 -13.87 -15.62
N THR A 475 13.93 -12.97 -15.43
CA THR A 475 15.13 -12.85 -16.28
C THR A 475 16.08 -14.03 -16.12
N GLU A 476 16.08 -14.73 -14.98
CA GLU A 476 16.93 -15.93 -14.81
C GLU A 476 16.37 -17.11 -15.60
N LYS A 477 15.03 -17.22 -15.63
CA LYS A 477 14.34 -18.30 -16.33
C LYS A 477 13.97 -17.97 -17.78
N GLN A 478 14.12 -16.70 -18.18
CA GLN A 478 13.76 -16.19 -19.49
C GLN A 478 12.29 -16.45 -19.86
N GLU A 479 11.39 -16.38 -18.86
CA GLU A 479 9.96 -16.66 -19.06
C GLU A 479 9.06 -15.74 -18.23
N PHE A 480 7.82 -15.54 -18.70
CA PHE A 480 6.78 -14.92 -17.87
C PHE A 480 6.19 -15.94 -16.90
N ARG A 481 6.18 -15.58 -15.61
CA ARG A 481 5.61 -16.37 -14.53
C ARG A 481 4.31 -15.72 -14.06
N ARG A 482 3.23 -16.50 -14.09
CA ARG A 482 1.90 -16.04 -13.61
C ARG A 482 1.95 -15.79 -12.10
N VAL A 483 1.37 -14.67 -11.68
CA VAL A 483 1.25 -14.26 -10.27
C VAL A 483 -0.21 -14.26 -9.84
N MET A 484 -1.08 -13.57 -10.57
CA MET A 484 -2.49 -13.43 -10.23
C MET A 484 -3.38 -13.52 -11.46
N TYR A 485 -4.34 -14.45 -11.45
CA TYR A 485 -5.28 -14.58 -12.57
C TYR A 485 -6.30 -13.44 -12.60
N ARG A 486 -6.84 -13.06 -11.45
CA ARG A 486 -7.84 -12.00 -11.30
C ARG A 486 -7.85 -11.48 -9.85
N GLY A 487 -7.94 -10.17 -9.67
CA GLY A 487 -8.05 -9.51 -8.38
C GLY A 487 -8.85 -8.20 -8.48
N PHE A 488 -9.74 -7.99 -7.52
CA PHE A 488 -10.63 -6.83 -7.42
C PHE A 488 -11.20 -6.73 -5.99
N VAL A 489 -11.78 -5.57 -5.65
CA VAL A 489 -12.53 -5.39 -4.39
C VAL A 489 -13.89 -6.04 -4.56
N SER A 490 -14.12 -7.18 -3.91
CA SER A 490 -15.34 -7.96 -4.14
C SER A 490 -16.58 -7.35 -3.50
N GLU A 491 -16.43 -6.72 -2.32
CA GLU A 491 -17.52 -6.16 -1.55
C GLU A 491 -16.98 -5.20 -0.48
N LEU A 492 -17.83 -4.29 -0.01
CA LEU A 492 -17.59 -3.42 1.13
C LEU A 492 -18.66 -3.68 2.19
N PHE A 493 -18.35 -3.37 3.46
CA PHE A 493 -19.34 -3.45 4.54
C PHE A 493 -19.13 -2.29 5.51
N VAL A 494 -20.09 -1.38 5.58
CA VAL A 494 -20.01 -0.14 6.38
C VAL A 494 -21.12 -0.09 7.43
N PRO A 495 -21.00 -0.84 8.56
CA PRO A 495 -22.00 -0.87 9.61
C PRO A 495 -21.92 0.35 10.52
N TYR A 496 -23.02 1.10 10.61
CA TYR A 496 -23.20 2.10 11.65
C TYR A 496 -23.56 1.42 12.98
N MET A 497 -23.23 2.11 14.08
CA MET A 497 -23.33 1.56 15.44
C MET A 497 -24.41 2.24 16.29
N ASP A 498 -25.26 3.06 15.65
CA ASP A 498 -26.41 3.68 16.32
C ASP A 498 -27.63 2.77 16.16
N LEU A 499 -28.25 2.45 17.29
CA LEU A 499 -29.37 1.53 17.41
C LEU A 499 -30.74 2.20 17.28
N THR A 500 -30.81 3.52 17.08
CA THR A 500 -32.10 4.20 16.91
C THR A 500 -32.74 3.84 15.56
N GLU A 501 -34.06 4.07 15.48
CA GLU A 501 -34.89 3.80 14.30
C GLU A 501 -34.32 4.40 13.00
N GLU A 502 -33.63 5.54 13.10
CA GLU A 502 -33.06 6.27 11.96
C GLU A 502 -31.74 5.67 11.43
N TRP A 503 -31.07 4.81 12.21
CA TRP A 503 -29.71 4.37 11.92
C TRP A 503 -29.50 2.86 11.96
N TYR A 504 -30.29 2.09 12.71
CA TYR A 504 -30.03 0.66 12.96
C TYR A 504 -29.86 -0.19 11.69
N TYR A 505 -30.48 0.24 10.58
CA TYR A 505 -30.49 -0.46 9.30
C TYR A 505 -29.32 -0.08 8.37
N ARG A 506 -28.50 0.90 8.73
CA ARG A 506 -27.42 1.42 7.89
C ARG A 506 -26.18 0.57 8.00
N THR A 507 -26.13 -0.48 7.19
CA THR A 507 -24.99 -1.38 7.13
C THR A 507 -24.65 -1.67 5.67
N PHE A 508 -24.22 -0.63 4.95
CA PHE A 508 -24.14 -0.68 3.50
C PHE A 508 -23.22 -1.78 3.00
N PHE A 509 -23.64 -2.38 1.89
CA PHE A 509 -22.80 -3.20 1.04
C PHE A 509 -22.59 -2.48 -0.29
N ASP A 510 -21.65 -1.53 -0.32
CA ASP A 510 -21.53 -0.54 -1.39
C ASP A 510 -21.47 -1.17 -2.79
N ALA A 511 -20.69 -2.24 -2.96
CA ALA A 511 -20.55 -2.89 -4.27
C ALA A 511 -21.83 -3.64 -4.66
N GLY A 512 -22.42 -4.41 -3.76
CA GLY A 512 -23.61 -5.20 -4.01
C GLY A 512 -24.91 -4.39 -4.11
N GLU A 513 -25.05 -3.31 -3.34
CA GLU A 513 -26.28 -2.53 -3.22
C GLU A 513 -26.32 -1.32 -4.16
N TYR A 514 -25.18 -0.66 -4.36
CA TYR A 514 -25.11 0.59 -5.14
C TYR A 514 -24.25 0.46 -6.41
N GLY A 515 -23.33 -0.50 -6.44
CA GLY A 515 -22.38 -0.68 -7.54
C GLY A 515 -21.15 0.19 -7.36
N TYR A 516 -20.04 -0.39 -6.92
CA TYR A 516 -18.79 0.33 -6.66
C TYR A 516 -18.24 0.99 -7.92
N GLY A 517 -18.34 0.31 -9.07
CA GLY A 517 -17.99 0.88 -10.37
C GLY A 517 -19.03 1.88 -10.89
N LEU A 518 -20.32 1.63 -10.64
CA LEU A 518 -21.41 2.55 -11.00
C LEU A 518 -21.29 3.89 -10.27
N CYS A 519 -20.79 3.88 -9.04
CA CYS A 519 -20.52 5.06 -8.23
C CYS A 519 -19.13 5.69 -8.46
N ALA A 520 -18.33 5.18 -9.40
CA ALA A 520 -17.05 5.79 -9.74
C ALA A 520 -17.27 7.19 -10.33
N VAL A 521 -16.39 8.13 -9.97
CA VAL A 521 -16.44 9.51 -10.44
C VAL A 521 -15.25 9.81 -11.35
N PRO A 522 -15.40 10.75 -12.31
CA PRO A 522 -14.27 11.24 -13.08
C PRO A 522 -13.21 11.85 -12.17
N LEU A 523 -11.98 11.37 -12.29
CA LEU A 523 -10.84 11.84 -11.50
C LEU A 523 -10.44 13.27 -11.92
N GLU A 524 -10.15 14.12 -10.95
CA GLU A 524 -9.67 15.49 -11.15
C GLU A 524 -8.14 15.50 -11.39
N PRO A 525 -7.67 15.94 -12.58
CA PRO A 525 -6.24 15.97 -12.85
C PRO A 525 -5.47 16.88 -11.91
N LEU A 526 -4.26 16.45 -11.53
CA LEU A 526 -3.37 17.14 -10.59
C LEU A 526 -3.87 17.19 -9.14
N ARG A 527 -5.05 16.63 -8.86
CA ARG A 527 -5.63 16.49 -7.52
C ARG A 527 -5.66 15.02 -7.13
N ASP A 528 -6.37 14.21 -7.91
CA ASP A 528 -6.53 12.78 -7.65
C ASP A 528 -5.37 11.96 -8.23
N CYS A 529 -4.82 12.39 -9.36
CA CYS A 529 -3.68 11.74 -10.02
C CYS A 529 -2.60 12.76 -10.41
N PRO A 530 -1.31 12.36 -10.42
CA PRO A 530 -0.20 13.26 -10.74
C PRO A 530 -0.18 13.67 -12.22
N ALA A 531 0.65 14.66 -12.56
CA ALA A 531 0.75 15.22 -13.91
C ALA A 531 1.14 14.21 -15.00
N ASN A 532 1.85 13.15 -14.63
CA ASN A 532 2.29 12.08 -15.54
C ASN A 532 1.29 10.92 -15.64
N ALA A 533 0.06 11.08 -15.14
CA ALA A 533 -0.95 10.03 -15.19
C ALA A 533 -1.65 9.94 -16.56
N VAL A 534 -1.92 8.72 -16.97
CA VAL A 534 -2.80 8.39 -18.11
C VAL A 534 -4.15 7.97 -17.54
N TYR A 535 -5.23 8.58 -18.03
CA TYR A 535 -6.60 8.32 -17.58
C TYR A 535 -7.31 7.34 -18.51
N MET A 536 -8.19 6.53 -17.93
CA MET A 536 -9.00 5.56 -18.65
C MET A 536 -10.47 5.71 -18.24
N GLY A 537 -11.35 5.58 -19.22
CA GLY A 537 -12.80 5.57 -19.02
C GLY A 537 -13.38 4.16 -18.97
N ALA A 538 -14.68 4.08 -18.70
CA ALA A 538 -15.46 2.84 -18.74
C ALA A 538 -16.88 3.11 -19.24
N TYR A 539 -17.61 2.02 -19.53
CA TYR A 539 -19.04 2.07 -19.82
C TYR A 539 -19.81 1.25 -18.78
N VAL A 540 -20.97 1.77 -18.37
CA VAL A 540 -21.94 1.07 -17.50
C VAL A 540 -23.34 1.15 -18.10
N ALA A 541 -24.27 0.34 -17.59
CA ALA A 541 -25.65 0.38 -18.05
C ALA A 541 -26.48 1.42 -17.29
N ALA A 542 -27.26 2.21 -18.02
CA ALA A 542 -28.43 2.90 -17.47
C ALA A 542 -29.54 1.89 -17.12
N GLN A 543 -30.57 2.34 -16.38
CA GLN A 543 -31.72 1.49 -16.02
C GLN A 543 -32.45 0.92 -17.25
N ASN A 544 -32.41 1.60 -18.40
CA ASN A 544 -33.00 1.14 -19.66
C ASN A 544 -32.03 0.29 -20.52
N GLY A 545 -30.86 -0.08 -19.98
CA GLY A 545 -29.84 -0.90 -20.63
C GLY A 545 -28.92 -0.16 -21.59
N MET A 546 -29.14 1.14 -21.83
CA MET A 546 -28.26 1.93 -22.71
C MET A 546 -26.91 2.22 -22.03
N PRO A 547 -25.79 2.27 -22.79
CA PRO A 547 -24.49 2.61 -22.21
C PRO A 547 -24.43 4.06 -21.72
N ILE A 548 -23.84 4.22 -20.54
CA ILE A 548 -23.37 5.50 -20.00
C ILE A 548 -21.85 5.48 -20.04
N GLU A 549 -21.26 6.47 -20.71
CA GLU A 549 -19.81 6.68 -20.70
C GLU A 549 -19.37 7.35 -19.39
N MET A 550 -18.37 6.78 -18.74
CA MET A 550 -17.74 7.35 -17.55
C MET A 550 -16.28 7.68 -17.87
N PRO A 551 -15.95 8.94 -18.18
CA PRO A 551 -14.60 9.33 -18.50
C PRO A 551 -13.72 9.36 -17.25
N ASN A 552 -12.44 9.02 -17.41
CA ASN A 552 -11.40 9.22 -16.39
C ASN A 552 -11.69 8.58 -15.02
N VAL A 553 -12.32 7.40 -14.98
CA VAL A 553 -12.69 6.72 -13.72
C VAL A 553 -11.53 5.99 -13.04
N PHE A 554 -10.41 5.79 -13.73
CA PHE A 554 -9.16 5.33 -13.12
C PHE A 554 -7.96 5.86 -13.91
N CYS A 555 -6.79 5.93 -13.27
CA CYS A 555 -5.56 6.44 -13.87
C CYS A 555 -4.38 5.49 -13.61
N ILE A 556 -3.39 5.52 -14.50
CA ILE A 556 -2.12 4.77 -14.40
C ILE A 556 -0.99 5.78 -14.43
N PHE A 557 -0.05 5.69 -13.48
CA PHE A 557 1.12 6.57 -13.41
C PHE A 557 2.32 5.86 -12.77
N GLU A 558 3.51 6.33 -13.09
CA GLU A 558 4.74 5.95 -12.40
C GLU A 558 5.05 6.94 -11.29
N ARG A 559 5.55 6.46 -10.15
CA ARG A 559 6.03 7.33 -9.07
C ARG A 559 7.39 6.86 -8.58
N ASN A 560 8.24 7.81 -8.22
CA ASN A 560 9.37 7.50 -7.36
C ASN A 560 8.81 7.24 -5.94
N ALA A 561 9.00 6.03 -5.42
CA ALA A 561 8.53 5.66 -4.09
C ALA A 561 9.37 6.29 -2.96
N GLY A 562 10.53 6.88 -3.28
CA GLY A 562 11.50 7.35 -2.30
C GLY A 562 12.26 6.23 -1.59
N ASP A 563 11.78 4.99 -1.70
CA ASP A 563 12.38 3.80 -1.12
C ASP A 563 13.57 3.32 -1.96
N VAL A 564 14.69 3.10 -1.28
CA VAL A 564 15.87 2.46 -1.88
C VAL A 564 15.54 0.98 -2.11
N MET A 565 15.52 0.52 -3.36
CA MET A 565 15.19 -0.87 -3.72
C MET A 565 16.08 -1.88 -2.97
N TRP A 566 17.37 -1.58 -2.83
CA TRP A 566 18.31 -2.24 -1.92
C TRP A 566 19.55 -1.35 -1.75
N ARG A 567 20.24 -1.44 -0.60
CA ARG A 567 21.57 -0.85 -0.40
C ARG A 567 22.40 -1.69 0.54
N HIS A 568 23.70 -1.71 0.30
CA HIS A 568 24.71 -2.24 1.21
C HIS A 568 25.86 -1.24 1.32
N THR A 569 26.56 -1.22 2.46
CA THR A 569 27.75 -0.39 2.65
C THR A 569 28.86 -1.29 3.14
N GLU A 570 29.79 -1.60 2.24
CA GLU A 570 31.00 -2.36 2.52
C GLU A 570 32.11 -1.38 2.93
N THR A 571 32.85 -1.72 3.98
CA THR A 571 33.94 -0.90 4.53
C THR A 571 35.29 -1.62 4.57
N MET A 572 35.32 -2.90 4.15
CA MET A 572 36.43 -3.80 4.40
C MET A 572 37.26 -4.14 3.17
N ILE A 573 36.76 -3.79 1.98
CA ILE A 573 37.55 -3.82 0.75
C ILE A 573 38.31 -2.49 0.67
N PRO A 574 39.66 -2.50 0.68
CA PRO A 574 40.45 -1.30 0.47
C PRO A 574 40.02 -0.60 -0.84
N PRO A 575 40.03 0.74 -0.92
CA PRO A 575 39.61 1.46 -2.13
C PRO A 575 40.41 1.12 -3.39
N ASP A 576 41.59 0.51 -3.21
CA ASP A 576 42.59 0.25 -4.24
C ASP A 576 42.53 -1.20 -4.80
N LEU A 577 41.58 -2.01 -4.32
CA LEU A 577 41.27 -3.39 -4.75
C LEU A 577 40.00 -3.40 -5.61
#